data_AF-A0A226E5Z2-F1
#
_entry.id   AF-A0A226E5Z2-F1
#
_cell.length_a   1.000
_cell.length_b   1.000
_cell.length_c   1.000
_cell.angle_alpha   90.00
_cell.angle_beta   90.00
_cell.angle_gamma   90.00
#
_symmetry.space_group_name_H-M   'P 1'
#
loop_
_entity.id
_entity.type
_entity.pdbx_description
1 polymer ?
#
loop_
_entity_poly.entity_id
_entity_poly.type
_entity_poly.pdbx_seq_one_letter_code
_entity_poly.pdbx_strand_id
1 'polypeptide(L)'
;MYAKSVVVLAFAVFAVVTADDCSKKFKQDDTHIKVSDMCTKTLKISQNDLPQNESDFTKSYDDKCFAKCFMTEMKFLVDSKFDRDAIKKDIVDHVLDADVQKKMIDYTIKCLDDAEKTKITKDNECKVTAKFMYCTMVEEGKLELNCDPPKDE
;
A
#
# COMPACT_ATOMS: atom_id res chain seq x y z
N MET A 1 15.29 0.30 -28.02
CA MET A 1 13.83 0.13 -27.85
C MET A 1 13.53 0.25 -26.37
N TYR A 2 12.47 0.97 -26.01
CA TYR A 2 12.23 1.58 -24.70
C TYR A 2 12.19 0.57 -23.53
N ALA A 3 13.15 0.68 -22.60
CA ALA A 3 13.06 0.10 -21.26
C ALA A 3 12.30 1.08 -20.35
N LYS A 4 10.98 0.89 -20.23
CA LYS A 4 10.11 1.59 -19.28
C LYS A 4 9.02 0.65 -18.78
N SER A 5 9.40 -0.21 -17.85
CA SER A 5 8.55 -0.96 -16.91
C SER A 5 9.52 -1.27 -15.78
N VAL A 6 9.33 -0.90 -14.52
CA VAL A 6 8.29 -1.40 -13.64
C VAL A 6 8.03 -0.32 -12.59
N VAL A 7 6.84 0.26 -12.59
CA VAL A 7 6.36 1.02 -11.43
C VAL A 7 5.82 -0.01 -10.46
N VAL A 8 6.54 -0.21 -9.35
CA VAL A 8 6.08 -1.02 -8.22
C VAL A 8 4.98 -0.23 -7.52
N LEU A 9 3.77 -0.36 -8.03
CA LEU A 9 2.56 -0.18 -7.24
C LEU A 9 2.43 -1.42 -6.34
N ALA A 10 2.65 -1.26 -5.03
CA ALA A 10 2.14 -2.21 -4.04
C ALA A 10 0.60 -2.12 -3.87
N PHE A 11 -0.12 -1.89 -4.97
CA PHE A 11 -1.56 -2.11 -5.13
C PHE A 11 -1.89 -2.95 -6.38
N ALA A 12 -0.86 -3.43 -7.09
CA ALA A 12 -0.95 -4.52 -8.05
C ALA A 12 -0.36 -5.77 -7.40
N VAL A 13 -1.09 -6.33 -6.44
CA VAL A 13 -0.71 -7.62 -5.86
C VAL A 13 -1.08 -8.69 -6.90
N PHE A 14 -0.07 -9.08 -7.67
CA PHE A 14 0.01 -10.19 -8.64
C PHE A 14 -0.62 -10.01 -10.03
N ALA A 15 0.12 -9.37 -10.95
CA ALA A 15 0.06 -9.75 -12.36
C ALA A 15 1.47 -10.12 -12.85
N VAL A 16 1.71 -11.43 -12.91
CA VAL A 16 2.88 -12.11 -13.51
C VAL A 16 4.23 -11.80 -12.85
N VAL A 17 4.48 -12.40 -11.69
CA VAL A 17 5.85 -12.57 -11.19
C VAL A 17 6.44 -13.78 -11.91
N THR A 18 7.29 -13.53 -12.90
CA THR A 18 8.24 -14.55 -13.36
C THR A 18 9.24 -14.77 -12.23
N ALA A 19 9.08 -15.86 -11.49
CA ALA A 19 10.05 -16.49 -10.59
C ALA A 19 11.22 -15.61 -10.06
N ASP A 20 10.93 -14.60 -9.22
CA ASP A 20 11.95 -13.73 -8.61
C ASP A 20 12.02 -13.90 -7.09
N ASP A 21 13.23 -13.84 -6.51
CA ASP A 21 13.51 -13.93 -5.07
C ASP A 21 12.70 -12.93 -4.20
N CYS A 22 12.18 -11.86 -4.80
CA CYS A 22 11.24 -10.93 -4.17
C CYS A 22 9.94 -11.61 -3.71
N SER A 23 9.38 -12.52 -4.52
CA SER A 23 8.15 -13.24 -4.18
C SER A 23 8.30 -14.15 -2.95
N LYS A 24 9.53 -14.56 -2.61
CA LYS A 24 9.82 -15.37 -1.43
C LYS A 24 9.79 -14.57 -0.13
N LYS A 25 9.84 -13.24 -0.21
CA LYS A 25 9.82 -12.34 0.96
C LYS A 25 8.41 -12.00 1.41
N PHE A 26 7.39 -12.35 0.63
CA PHE A 26 5.99 -12.03 0.89
C PHE A 26 5.10 -13.26 0.71
N LYS A 27 4.01 -13.36 1.47
CA LYS A 27 2.95 -14.33 1.20
C LYS A 27 2.02 -13.81 0.11
N GLN A 28 1.41 -14.73 -0.63
CA GLN A 28 0.25 -14.38 -1.44
C GLN A 28 -0.88 -13.90 -0.54
N ASP A 29 -1.43 -12.73 -0.85
CA ASP A 29 -2.46 -12.08 -0.07
C ASP A 29 -3.71 -11.82 -0.91
N ASP A 30 -4.53 -12.86 -1.04
CA ASP A 30 -5.78 -12.79 -1.78
C ASP A 30 -6.81 -11.86 -1.12
N THR A 31 -6.65 -11.53 0.16
CA THR A 31 -7.56 -10.66 0.89
C THR A 31 -7.37 -9.21 0.44
N HIS A 32 -6.12 -8.75 0.38
CA HIS A 32 -5.78 -7.42 -0.12
C HIS A 32 -6.27 -7.21 -1.55
N ILE A 33 -6.11 -8.19 -2.44
CA ILE A 33 -6.60 -8.14 -3.83
C ILE A 33 -8.11 -7.98 -3.85
N LYS A 34 -8.84 -8.82 -3.11
CA LYS A 34 -10.31 -8.79 -3.06
C LYS A 34 -10.83 -7.47 -2.52
N VAL A 35 -10.20 -6.94 -1.47
CA VAL A 35 -10.60 -5.66 -0.87
C VAL A 35 -10.29 -4.50 -1.82
N SER A 36 -9.14 -4.51 -2.49
CA SER A 36 -8.79 -3.53 -3.53
C SER A 36 -9.82 -3.52 -4.67
N ASP A 37 -10.16 -4.69 -5.20
CA ASP A 37 -11.18 -4.85 -6.24
C ASP A 37 -12.57 -4.41 -5.78
N MET A 38 -12.93 -4.69 -4.52
CA MET A 38 -14.18 -4.26 -3.93
C MET A 38 -14.25 -2.72 -3.85
N CYS A 39 -13.18 -2.08 -3.37
CA CYS A 39 -13.13 -0.64 -3.19
C CYS A 39 -13.11 0.11 -4.53
N THR A 40 -12.35 -0.36 -5.51
CA THR A 40 -12.35 0.22 -6.87
C THR A 40 -13.75 0.14 -7.51
N LYS A 41 -14.42 -1.01 -7.41
CA LYS A 41 -15.81 -1.19 -7.91
C LYS A 41 -16.81 -0.29 -7.19
N THR A 42 -16.76 -0.26 -5.86
CA THR A 42 -17.69 0.54 -5.03
C THR A 42 -17.56 2.02 -5.32
N LEU A 43 -16.34 2.51 -5.49
CA LEU A 43 -16.05 3.91 -5.73
C LEU A 43 -16.03 4.28 -7.23
N LYS A 44 -16.24 3.30 -8.12
CA LYS A 44 -16.20 3.45 -9.58
C LYS A 44 -14.89 4.08 -10.07
N ILE A 45 -13.78 3.65 -9.47
CA ILE A 45 -12.42 4.10 -9.79
C ILE A 45 -11.78 3.05 -10.71
N SER A 46 -11.09 3.48 -11.76
CA SER A 46 -10.29 2.57 -12.57
C SER A 46 -8.98 2.22 -11.84
N GLN A 47 -8.46 1.01 -11.98
CA GLN A 47 -7.11 0.70 -11.45
C GLN A 47 -6.03 1.64 -12.02
N ASN A 48 -6.24 2.16 -13.24
CA ASN A 48 -5.35 3.14 -13.87
C ASN A 48 -5.38 4.52 -13.18
N ASP A 49 -6.37 4.77 -12.33
CA ASP A 49 -6.50 6.01 -11.57
C ASP A 49 -5.82 5.91 -10.19
N LEU A 50 -5.26 4.75 -9.84
CA LEU A 50 -4.45 4.59 -8.63
C LEU A 50 -3.10 5.31 -8.83
N PRO A 51 -2.66 6.11 -7.86
CA PRO A 51 -1.50 6.97 -8.00
C PRO A 51 -0.24 6.12 -8.14
N GLN A 52 0.52 6.37 -9.20
CA GLN A 52 1.79 5.71 -9.48
C GLN A 52 2.97 6.44 -8.86
N ASN A 53 2.77 7.72 -8.53
CA ASN A 53 3.80 8.65 -8.07
C ASN A 53 3.16 9.84 -7.31
N GLU A 54 4.02 10.73 -6.79
CA GLU A 54 3.62 11.95 -6.06
C GLU A 54 2.69 12.88 -6.85
N SER A 55 2.96 13.05 -8.15
CA SER A 55 2.19 13.94 -9.00
C SER A 55 0.78 13.42 -9.22
N ASP A 56 0.60 12.10 -9.31
CA ASP A 56 -0.72 11.48 -9.48
C ASP A 56 -1.53 11.56 -8.18
N PHE A 57 -0.86 11.40 -7.03
CA PHE A 57 -1.49 11.53 -5.72
C PHE A 57 -2.10 12.92 -5.49
N THR A 58 -1.35 13.97 -5.83
CA THR A 58 -1.74 15.38 -5.62
C THR A 58 -2.78 15.91 -6.63
N LYS A 59 -3.09 15.15 -7.68
CA LYS A 59 -4.00 15.54 -8.78
C LYS A 59 -5.46 15.08 -8.62
N SER A 60 -5.93 14.79 -7.39
CA SER A 60 -7.32 14.37 -7.01
C SER A 60 -7.48 12.90 -6.57
N TYR A 61 -6.46 12.27 -5.98
CA TYR A 61 -6.62 10.93 -5.41
C TYR A 61 -7.04 10.95 -3.92
N ASP A 62 -6.68 12.00 -3.19
CA ASP A 62 -7.01 12.15 -1.76
C ASP A 62 -8.52 12.22 -1.48
N ASP A 63 -9.29 12.71 -2.46
CA ASP A 63 -10.75 12.84 -2.36
C ASP A 63 -11.52 11.63 -2.91
N LYS A 64 -10.84 10.64 -3.52
CA LYS A 64 -11.51 9.45 -4.07
C LYS A 64 -11.89 8.41 -3.02
N CYS A 65 -11.48 8.58 -1.77
CA CYS A 65 -11.82 7.71 -0.64
C CYS A 65 -11.41 6.23 -0.77
N PHE A 66 -10.60 5.86 -1.77
CA PHE A 66 -10.12 4.49 -1.94
C PHE A 66 -9.34 4.01 -0.72
N ALA A 67 -8.40 4.84 -0.25
CA ALA A 67 -7.62 4.51 0.94
C ALA A 67 -8.48 4.31 2.18
N LYS A 68 -9.50 5.15 2.38
CA LYS A 68 -10.43 4.98 3.48
C LYS A 68 -11.23 3.68 3.35
N CYS A 69 -11.74 3.36 2.16
CA CYS A 69 -12.44 2.11 1.91
C CYS A 69 -11.54 0.91 2.25
N PHE A 70 -10.34 0.88 1.69
CA PHE A 70 -9.38 -0.19 1.89
C PHE A 70 -9.05 -0.40 3.38
N MET A 71 -8.69 0.68 4.08
CA MET A 71 -8.35 0.64 5.50
C MET A 71 -9.55 0.22 6.38
N THR A 72 -10.77 0.59 6.01
CA THR A 72 -11.97 0.19 6.76
C THR A 72 -12.26 -1.31 6.57
N GLU A 73 -12.21 -1.81 5.34
CA GLU A 73 -12.48 -3.22 5.02
C GLU A 73 -11.40 -4.15 5.60
N MET A 74 -10.14 -3.71 5.62
CA MET A 74 -9.04 -4.40 6.29
C MET A 74 -9.06 -4.26 7.82
N LYS A 75 -9.99 -3.46 8.37
CA LYS A 75 -10.11 -3.11 9.80
C LYS A 75 -8.89 -2.38 10.37
N PHE A 76 -8.11 -1.73 9.50
CA PHE A 76 -7.02 -0.84 9.88
C PHE A 76 -7.51 0.54 10.31
N LEU A 77 -8.75 0.90 9.94
CA LEU A 77 -9.42 2.13 10.39
C LEU A 77 -10.79 1.76 10.99
N VAL A 78 -10.97 2.00 12.28
CA VAL A 78 -12.23 1.75 13.01
C VAL A 78 -12.60 3.02 13.77
N ASP A 79 -13.84 3.48 13.61
CA ASP A 79 -14.34 4.71 14.25
C ASP A 79 -13.42 5.92 14.06
N SER A 80 -12.92 6.08 12.82
CA SER A 80 -11.97 7.13 12.43
C SER A 80 -10.66 7.11 13.25
N LYS A 81 -10.21 5.93 13.69
CA LYS A 81 -8.92 5.73 14.35
C LYS A 81 -8.17 4.59 13.68
N PHE A 82 -6.85 4.76 13.50
CA PHE A 82 -6.02 3.69 13.00
C PHE A 82 -5.85 2.60 14.07
N ASP A 83 -6.07 1.36 13.69
CA ASP A 83 -5.74 0.20 14.50
C ASP A 83 -4.28 -0.19 14.19
N ARG A 84 -3.37 0.39 14.97
CA ARG A 84 -1.92 0.18 14.83
C ARG A 84 -1.52 -1.28 14.99
N ASP A 85 -2.20 -2.01 15.88
CA ASP A 85 -1.91 -3.41 16.14
C ASP A 85 -2.38 -4.28 14.98
N ALA A 86 -3.55 -4.01 14.41
CA ALA A 86 -4.02 -4.69 13.20
C ALA A 86 -3.08 -4.48 12.01
N ILE A 87 -2.64 -3.24 11.78
CA ILE A 87 -1.69 -2.91 10.70
C ILE A 87 -0.34 -3.63 10.91
N LYS A 88 0.21 -3.58 12.13
CA LYS A 88 1.48 -4.25 12.42
C LYS A 88 1.35 -5.77 12.28
N LYS A 89 0.25 -6.33 12.77
CA LYS A 89 -0.05 -7.76 12.65
C LYS A 89 -0.14 -8.18 11.19
N ASP A 90 -0.77 -7.37 10.36
CA ASP A 90 -0.89 -7.63 8.93
C ASP A 90 0.48 -7.72 8.23
N ILE A 91 1.38 -6.76 8.51
CA ILE A 91 2.77 -6.79 8.03
C ILE A 91 3.47 -8.08 8.49
N VAL A 92 3.27 -8.48 9.76
CA VAL A 92 3.87 -9.71 10.30
C VAL A 92 3.32 -10.97 9.64
N ASP A 93 2.03 -10.99 9.34
CA ASP A 93 1.38 -12.16 8.77
C ASP A 93 1.74 -12.34 7.29
N HIS A 94 2.09 -11.27 6.56
CA HIS A 94 2.33 -11.30 5.12
C HIS A 94 3.79 -11.07 4.68
N VAL A 95 4.66 -10.54 5.53
CA VAL A 95 6.09 -10.35 5.22
C VAL A 95 6.90 -11.45 5.90
N LEU A 96 7.59 -12.26 5.10
CA LEU A 96 8.34 -13.44 5.53
C LEU A 96 9.79 -13.11 5.94
N ASP A 97 10.37 -12.10 5.30
CA ASP A 97 11.74 -11.66 5.57
C ASP A 97 11.76 -10.72 6.78
N ALA A 98 12.48 -11.08 7.83
CA ALA A 98 12.49 -10.35 9.10
C ALA A 98 13.09 -8.93 8.98
N ASP A 99 14.08 -8.73 8.11
CA ASP A 99 14.71 -7.43 7.90
C ASP A 99 13.78 -6.50 7.12
N VAL A 100 13.10 -7.03 6.09
CA VAL A 100 12.06 -6.30 5.35
C VAL A 100 10.88 -5.99 6.26
N GLN A 101 10.40 -6.96 7.03
CA GLN A 101 9.31 -6.81 7.98
C GLN A 101 9.60 -5.69 8.98
N LYS A 102 10.80 -5.66 9.57
CA LYS A 102 11.20 -4.60 10.50
C LYS A 102 11.17 -3.23 9.82
N LYS A 103 11.77 -3.09 8.63
CA LYS A 103 11.76 -1.82 7.89
C LYS A 103 10.34 -1.38 7.54
N MET A 104 9.47 -2.32 7.14
CA MET A 104 8.07 -2.06 6.85
C MET A 104 7.30 -1.57 8.05
N ILE A 105 7.49 -2.19 9.22
CA ILE A 105 6.90 -1.72 10.48
C ILE A 105 7.42 -0.31 10.80
N ASP A 106 8.73 -0.08 10.73
CA ASP A 106 9.34 1.20 11.09
C ASP A 106 8.79 2.36 10.25
N TYR A 107 8.75 2.23 8.92
CA TYR A 107 8.20 3.31 8.09
C TYR A 107 6.68 3.41 8.21
N THR A 108 5.96 2.31 8.43
CA THR A 108 4.51 2.35 8.55
C THR A 108 4.10 3.08 9.82
N ILE A 109 4.79 2.84 10.94
CA ILE A 109 4.59 3.58 12.19
C ILE A 109 4.92 5.05 12.01
N LYS A 110 6.02 5.39 11.34
CA LYS A 110 6.36 6.79 11.00
C LYS A 110 5.24 7.47 10.21
N CYS A 111 4.69 6.80 9.20
CA CYS A 111 3.61 7.32 8.39
C CYS A 111 2.28 7.45 9.17
N LEU A 112 2.01 6.53 10.09
CA LEU A 112 0.87 6.61 11.01
C LEU A 112 1.01 7.82 11.94
N ASP A 113 2.18 8.00 12.55
CA ASP A 113 2.46 9.15 13.42
C ASP A 113 2.24 10.48 12.67
N ASP A 114 2.68 10.56 11.41
CA ASP A 114 2.46 11.74 10.57
C ASP A 114 0.99 11.95 10.21
N ALA A 115 0.25 10.88 9.90
CA ALA A 115 -1.17 10.95 9.58
C ALA A 115 -2.00 11.40 10.80
N GLU A 116 -1.70 10.86 11.99
CA GLU A 116 -2.41 11.13 13.24
C GLU A 116 -2.14 12.53 13.82
N LYS A 117 -1.12 13.25 13.33
CA LYS A 117 -1.00 14.71 13.58
C LYS A 117 -2.24 15.47 13.11
N THR A 118 -2.93 14.93 12.11
CA THR A 118 -4.25 15.43 11.69
C THR A 118 -5.34 14.63 12.39
N LYS A 119 -6.17 15.30 13.20
CA LYS A 119 -7.35 14.66 13.79
C LYS A 119 -8.25 14.14 12.68
N ILE A 120 -8.48 12.83 12.66
CA ILE A 120 -9.38 12.17 11.70
C ILE A 120 -10.83 12.45 12.10
N THR A 121 -11.61 12.92 11.14
CA THR A 121 -13.05 13.17 11.23
C THR A 121 -13.72 12.62 9.98
N LYS A 122 -15.05 12.50 9.99
CA LYS A 122 -15.81 12.06 8.81
C LYS A 122 -15.58 12.95 7.58
N ASP A 123 -15.27 14.23 7.79
CA ASP A 123 -15.07 15.19 6.71
C ASP A 123 -13.68 15.09 6.07
N ASN A 124 -12.71 14.47 6.73
CA ASN A 124 -11.32 14.42 6.26
C ASN A 124 -10.71 13.00 6.24
N GLU A 125 -11.45 11.96 6.61
CA GLU A 125 -10.95 10.58 6.70
C GLU A 125 -10.38 10.07 5.37
N CYS A 126 -11.00 10.42 4.23
CA CYS A 126 -10.48 10.08 2.91
C CYS A 126 -9.11 10.70 2.65
N LYS A 127 -8.95 11.99 2.96
CA LYS A 127 -7.70 12.72 2.76
C LYS A 127 -6.60 12.23 3.70
N VAL A 128 -6.91 11.97 4.97
CA VAL A 128 -5.91 11.50 5.95
C VAL A 128 -5.44 10.08 5.61
N THR A 129 -6.37 9.17 5.31
CA THR A 129 -6.00 7.79 4.92
C THR A 129 -5.25 7.74 3.59
N ALA A 130 -5.60 8.60 2.63
CA ALA A 130 -4.85 8.71 1.39
C ALA A 130 -3.42 9.19 1.65
N LYS A 131 -3.23 10.21 2.49
CA LYS A 131 -1.88 10.69 2.85
C LYS A 131 -1.04 9.62 3.54
N PHE A 132 -1.66 8.85 4.44
CA PHE A 132 -1.02 7.71 5.09
C PHE A 132 -0.55 6.68 4.05
N MET A 133 -1.45 6.22 3.18
CA MET A 133 -1.16 5.26 2.11
C MET A 133 -0.07 5.76 1.15
N TYR A 134 -0.07 7.05 0.84
CA TYR A 134 0.96 7.64 0.01
C TYR A 134 2.33 7.66 0.69
N CYS A 135 2.37 8.04 1.97
CA CYS A 135 3.60 8.00 2.76
C CYS A 135 4.21 6.58 2.76
N THR A 136 3.39 5.54 2.98
CA THR A 136 3.88 4.16 2.97
C THR A 136 4.41 3.75 1.60
N MET A 137 3.75 4.14 0.51
CA MET A 137 4.22 3.87 -0.85
C MET A 137 5.58 4.55 -1.13
N VAL A 138 5.77 5.80 -0.69
CA VAL A 138 7.04 6.53 -0.87
C VAL A 138 8.17 5.90 -0.08
N GLU A 139 7.93 5.48 1.16
CA GLU A 139 8.95 4.83 1.98
C GLU A 139 9.27 3.41 1.49
N GLU A 140 8.26 2.67 1.02
CA GLU A 140 8.44 1.37 0.38
C GLU A 140 9.30 1.47 -0.88
N GLY A 141 9.09 2.50 -1.72
CA GLY A 141 9.92 2.75 -2.91
C GLY A 141 11.40 3.04 -2.61
N LYS A 142 11.75 3.34 -1.35
CA LYS A 142 13.16 3.49 -0.89
C LYS A 142 13.75 2.19 -0.36
N LEU A 143 12.94 1.15 -0.17
CA LEU A 143 13.46 -0.14 0.21
C LEU A 143 14.24 -0.73 -0.96
N GLU A 144 15.55 -0.85 -0.77
CA GLU A 144 16.37 -1.75 -1.55
C GLU A 144 15.97 -3.19 -1.18
N LEU A 145 14.88 -3.67 -1.79
CA LEU A 145 14.61 -5.08 -1.85
C LEU A 145 15.67 -5.64 -2.78
N ASN A 146 16.77 -6.16 -2.21
CA ASN A 146 17.76 -6.94 -2.96
C ASN A 146 17.01 -8.11 -3.62
N CYS A 147 16.57 -7.87 -4.84
CA CYS A 147 15.83 -8.79 -5.69
C CYS A 147 16.71 -8.88 -6.93
N ASP A 148 17.48 -9.96 -7.01
CA ASP A 148 18.28 -10.23 -8.20
C ASP A 148 17.32 -10.24 -9.40
N PRO A 149 17.64 -9.52 -10.49
CA PRO A 149 16.85 -9.62 -11.70
C PRO A 149 16.89 -11.08 -12.19
N PRO A 150 15.82 -11.56 -12.86
CA PRO A 150 15.80 -12.92 -13.39
C PRO A 150 17.02 -13.08 -14.30
N LYS A 151 17.86 -14.07 -14.00
CA LYS A 151 18.94 -14.46 -14.90
C LYS A 151 18.26 -15.05 -16.12
N ASP A 152 18.33 -14.34 -17.23
CA ASP A 152 17.98 -14.87 -18.54
C ASP A 152 18.85 -16.12 -18.79
N GLU A 153 18.27 -17.33 -18.64
CA GLU A 153 18.82 -18.58 -19.17
C GLU A 153 18.27 -18.84 -20.57
#